data_AF-A0A9Q0EVI3-F1
#
_entry.id   AF-A0A9Q0EVI3-F1
#
_cell.length_a   1.000
_cell.length_b   1.000
_cell.length_c   1.000
_cell.angle_alpha   90.00
_cell.angle_beta   90.00
_cell.angle_gamma   90.00
#
_symmetry.space_group_name_H-M   'P 1'
#
loop_
_entity.id
_entity.type
_entity.pdbx_description
1 polymer ?
#
loop_
_entity_poly.entity_id
_entity_poly.type
_entity_poly.pdbx_seq_one_letter_code
_entity_poly.pdbx_strand_id
1 'polypeptide(L)'
;MDTESNGRELFNPSEFIPDDSVDFSRVSAIASRWMFDFSFLSLCRHFREGGLDRFTTTRRTFEAISQGFRLRREQVQKQKIAAFLGGVLCGQQLDVVCEKENKVTPLMSAINVWETLKETVPDQTLHSSVSTLLYVQSVGVFLEKGQTAMASTALMWLEEKHCIPKNLSVKLSTLVARGDTYHPFMRNFSYQHLLEKVREFLDTFLAGKPPDFLLQKWTYDMDQCLRRGVWKHGEGNWRLMLLDYNFRGRTGTMLKDRWRILKRDFQAR
;
A
#
# COMPACT_ATOMS: atom_id res chain seq x y z
N MET A 1 -22.28 -47.67 25.24
CA MET A 1 -20.95 -47.62 25.88
C MET A 1 -19.95 -48.01 24.83
N ASP A 2 -19.28 -46.98 24.35
CA ASP A 2 -18.39 -46.96 23.21
C ASP A 2 -17.08 -47.69 23.52
N THR A 3 -16.52 -48.35 22.51
CA THR A 3 -15.08 -48.67 22.48
C THR A 3 -14.54 -48.29 21.12
N GLU A 4 -14.10 -47.03 21.03
CA GLU A 4 -13.21 -46.52 20.00
C GLU A 4 -11.89 -47.31 20.04
N SER A 5 -11.54 -47.96 18.92
CA SER A 5 -10.18 -48.46 18.68
C SER A 5 -9.47 -47.57 17.67
N ASN A 6 -8.98 -46.45 18.19
CA ASN A 6 -7.70 -45.78 17.91
C ASN A 6 -6.96 -46.19 16.61
N GLY A 7 -7.36 -45.63 15.47
CA GLY A 7 -6.58 -45.63 14.24
C GLY A 7 -5.47 -44.59 14.31
N ARG A 8 -4.32 -44.93 14.90
CA ARG A 8 -3.08 -44.17 14.70
C ARG A 8 -2.38 -44.73 13.46
N GLU A 9 -2.64 -44.13 12.31
CA GLU A 9 -1.76 -44.27 11.15
C GLU A 9 -0.38 -43.74 11.53
N LEU A 10 0.54 -44.66 11.77
CA LEU A 10 1.95 -44.38 11.98
C LEU A 10 2.49 -43.80 10.67
N PHE A 11 2.83 -42.50 10.71
CA PHE A 11 3.45 -41.80 9.60
C PHE A 11 4.75 -42.53 9.21
N ASN A 12 4.77 -43.19 8.06
CA ASN A 12 5.91 -43.95 7.59
C ASN A 12 6.90 -43.00 6.88
N PRO A 13 8.08 -42.68 7.44
CA PRO A 13 8.98 -41.68 6.88
C PRO A 13 9.60 -42.08 5.53
N SER A 14 9.45 -43.34 5.13
CA SER A 14 9.99 -43.89 3.88
C SER A 14 9.12 -43.65 2.65
N GLU A 15 7.87 -43.19 2.81
CA GLU A 15 6.99 -42.85 1.68
C GLU A 15 7.11 -41.38 1.24
N PHE A 16 7.82 -40.54 2.01
CA PHE A 16 8.15 -39.19 1.57
C PHE A 16 9.43 -39.22 0.74
N ILE A 17 9.29 -39.57 -0.54
CA ILE A 17 10.33 -39.29 -1.53
C ILE A 17 10.19 -37.80 -1.86
N PRO A 18 11.14 -36.92 -1.46
CA PRO A 18 11.12 -35.55 -1.95
C PRO A 18 11.27 -35.63 -3.47
N ASP A 19 10.30 -35.10 -4.20
CA ASP A 19 10.51 -34.76 -5.60
C ASP A 19 11.61 -33.70 -5.64
N ASP A 20 12.86 -34.17 -5.80
CA ASP A 20 14.08 -33.36 -5.81
C ASP A 20 14.13 -32.41 -7.01
N SER A 21 13.15 -32.46 -7.91
CA SER A 21 12.94 -31.42 -8.91
C SER A 21 12.16 -30.27 -8.27
N VAL A 22 12.88 -29.26 -7.78
CA VAL A 22 12.26 -27.99 -7.42
C VAL A 22 11.59 -27.42 -8.67
N ASP A 23 10.28 -27.59 -8.77
CA ASP A 23 9.48 -27.08 -9.88
C ASP A 23 9.67 -25.56 -10.00
N PHE A 24 10.29 -25.14 -11.10
CA PHE A 24 10.54 -23.73 -11.40
C PHE A 24 9.26 -22.91 -11.38
N SER A 25 8.12 -23.50 -11.79
CA SER A 25 6.81 -22.84 -11.74
C SER A 25 6.40 -22.51 -10.30
N ARG A 26 6.57 -23.47 -9.39
CA ARG A 26 6.31 -23.27 -7.95
C ARG A 26 7.22 -22.19 -7.34
N VAL A 27 8.51 -22.17 -7.67
CA VAL A 27 9.45 -21.14 -7.19
C VAL A 27 9.09 -19.77 -7.76
N SER A 28 8.81 -19.69 -9.06
CA SER A 28 8.40 -18.45 -9.73
C SER A 28 7.12 -17.86 -9.11
N ALA A 29 6.15 -18.72 -8.76
CA ALA A 29 4.92 -18.29 -8.10
C ALA A 29 5.17 -17.77 -6.67
N ILE A 30 6.15 -18.30 -5.94
CA ILE A 30 6.53 -17.80 -4.61
C ILE A 30 7.25 -16.45 -4.75
N ALA A 31 8.24 -16.38 -5.64
CA ALA A 31 9.00 -15.15 -5.90
C ALA A 31 8.08 -14.01 -6.35
N SER A 32 7.13 -14.29 -7.25
CA SER A 32 6.16 -13.30 -7.73
C SER A 32 5.29 -12.72 -6.61
N ARG A 33 4.89 -13.54 -5.62
CA ARG A 33 4.14 -13.06 -4.46
C ARG A 33 4.97 -12.16 -3.55
N TRP A 34 6.23 -12.51 -3.32
CA TRP A 34 7.14 -11.64 -2.56
C TRP A 34 7.40 -10.32 -3.30
N MET A 35 7.63 -10.36 -4.61
CA MET A 35 7.79 -9.15 -5.41
C MET A 35 6.52 -8.30 -5.42
N PHE A 36 5.34 -8.91 -5.42
CA PHE A 36 4.05 -8.22 -5.34
C PHE A 36 3.93 -7.45 -4.02
N ASP A 37 4.17 -8.10 -2.88
CA ASP A 37 4.05 -7.48 -1.56
C ASP A 37 5.08 -6.36 -1.37
N PHE A 38 6.33 -6.58 -1.80
CA PHE A 38 7.36 -5.55 -1.80
C PHE A 38 7.01 -4.35 -2.70
N SER A 39 6.49 -4.61 -3.90
CA SER A 39 6.09 -3.55 -4.84
C SER A 39 4.91 -2.74 -4.30
N PHE A 40 3.95 -3.39 -3.64
CA PHE A 40 2.87 -2.72 -2.95
C PHE A 40 3.37 -1.81 -1.81
N LEU A 41 4.30 -2.28 -0.98
CA LEU A 41 4.89 -1.45 0.07
C LEU A 41 5.68 -0.27 -0.50
N SER A 42 6.38 -0.48 -1.62
CA SER A 42 7.10 0.56 -2.33
C SER A 42 6.13 1.63 -2.87
N LEU A 43 4.97 1.23 -3.39
CA LEU A 43 3.89 2.15 -3.77
C LEU A 43 3.39 2.99 -2.61
N CYS A 44 3.04 2.36 -1.48
CA CYS A 44 2.60 3.06 -0.27
C CYS A 44 3.65 4.07 0.21
N ARG A 45 4.94 3.72 0.12
CA ARG A 45 6.04 4.61 0.46
C ARG A 45 6.12 5.81 -0.47
N HIS A 46 6.12 5.61 -1.78
CA HIS A 46 6.20 6.71 -2.75
C HIS A 46 4.97 7.63 -2.69
N PHE A 47 3.79 7.09 -2.37
CA PHE A 47 2.61 7.90 -2.09
C PHE A 47 2.84 8.82 -0.89
N ARG A 48 3.39 8.31 0.22
CA ARG A 48 3.71 9.13 1.40
C ARG A 48 4.72 10.24 1.08
N GLU A 49 5.74 9.92 0.29
CA GLU A 49 6.78 10.86 -0.16
C GLU A 49 6.26 11.90 -1.17
N GLY A 50 5.06 11.73 -1.73
CA GLY A 50 4.47 12.64 -2.74
C GLY A 50 5.14 12.59 -4.12
N GLY A 51 5.96 11.57 -4.39
CA GLY A 51 6.71 11.45 -5.63
C GLY A 51 5.90 10.77 -6.75
N LEU A 52 5.16 11.54 -7.55
CA LEU A 52 4.29 11.01 -8.61
C LEU A 52 5.03 10.16 -9.65
N ASP A 53 6.20 10.58 -10.14
CA ASP A 53 6.94 9.84 -11.17
C ASP A 53 7.43 8.48 -10.68
N ARG A 54 7.95 8.47 -9.44
CA ARG A 54 8.38 7.22 -8.78
C ARG A 54 7.18 6.32 -8.54
N PHE A 55 6.10 6.87 -8.00
CA PHE A 55 4.86 6.14 -7.77
C PHE A 55 4.32 5.52 -9.08
N THR A 56 4.26 6.30 -10.16
CA THR A 56 3.74 5.85 -11.46
C THR A 56 4.59 4.72 -12.04
N THR A 57 5.92 4.84 -11.95
CA THR A 57 6.84 3.78 -12.37
C THR A 57 6.61 2.51 -11.55
N THR A 58 6.57 2.61 -10.21
CA THR A 58 6.33 1.46 -9.34
C THR A 58 4.94 0.85 -9.58
N ARG A 59 3.94 1.65 -9.93
CA ARG A 59 2.57 1.18 -10.20
C ARG A 59 2.55 0.28 -11.42
N ARG A 60 3.23 0.67 -12.50
CA ARG A 60 3.36 -0.15 -13.72
C ARG A 60 4.03 -1.50 -13.41
N THR A 61 5.10 -1.49 -12.61
CA THR A 61 5.77 -2.73 -12.16
C THR A 61 4.83 -3.60 -11.33
N PHE A 62 4.11 -3.00 -10.37
CA PHE A 62 3.14 -3.71 -9.54
C PHE A 62 2.00 -4.32 -10.37
N GLU A 63 1.48 -3.60 -11.35
CA GLU A 63 0.44 -4.09 -12.27
C GLU A 63 0.92 -5.27 -13.12
N ALA A 64 2.12 -5.18 -13.69
CA ALA A 64 2.72 -6.27 -14.45
C ALA A 64 2.90 -7.53 -13.58
N ILE A 65 3.37 -7.38 -12.34
CA ILE A 65 3.49 -8.49 -11.39
C ILE A 65 2.11 -9.07 -11.03
N SER A 66 1.11 -8.21 -10.84
CA SER A 66 -0.27 -8.60 -10.49
C SER A 66 -0.94 -9.45 -11.56
N GLN A 67 -0.63 -9.21 -12.83
CA GLN A 67 -1.12 -10.01 -13.96
C GLN A 67 -0.43 -11.37 -14.07
N GLY A 68 0.74 -11.52 -13.47
CA GLY A 68 1.57 -12.73 -13.56
C GLY A 68 1.05 -13.93 -12.75
N PHE A 69 0.05 -13.76 -11.89
CA PHE A 69 -0.51 -14.87 -11.10
C PHE A 69 -1.93 -14.61 -10.59
N ARG A 70 -2.64 -15.68 -10.22
CA ARG A 70 -3.98 -15.59 -9.61
C ARG A 70 -3.89 -14.97 -8.20
N LEU A 71 -4.49 -13.80 -8.05
CA LEU A 71 -4.54 -13.05 -6.79
C LEU A 71 -5.46 -13.72 -5.77
N ARG A 72 -5.03 -13.71 -4.50
CA ARG A 72 -5.85 -14.07 -3.33
C ARG A 72 -6.61 -12.85 -2.81
N ARG A 73 -7.59 -13.05 -1.92
CA ARG A 73 -8.41 -11.97 -1.34
C ARG A 73 -7.58 -10.79 -0.81
N GLU A 74 -6.54 -11.07 -0.02
CA GLU A 74 -5.63 -10.02 0.50
C GLU A 74 -4.89 -9.26 -0.60
N GLN A 75 -4.48 -9.96 -1.66
CA GLN A 75 -3.76 -9.36 -2.79
C GLN A 75 -4.70 -8.52 -3.66
N VAL A 76 -5.95 -8.96 -3.84
CA VAL A 76 -7.00 -8.16 -4.49
C VAL A 76 -7.26 -6.88 -3.69
N GLN A 77 -7.27 -6.93 -2.36
CA GLN A 77 -7.38 -5.71 -1.53
C GLN A 77 -6.19 -4.77 -1.77
N LYS A 78 -4.95 -5.29 -1.78
CA LYS A 78 -3.75 -4.49 -2.10
C LYS A 78 -3.82 -3.87 -3.49
N GLN A 79 -4.34 -4.60 -4.48
CA GLN A 79 -4.55 -4.08 -5.83
C GLN A 79 -5.57 -2.93 -5.86
N LYS A 80 -6.71 -3.08 -5.17
CA LYS A 80 -7.70 -2.00 -5.03
C LYS A 80 -7.11 -0.78 -4.34
N ILE A 81 -6.34 -0.97 -3.26
CA ILE A 81 -5.64 0.13 -2.58
C ILE A 81 -4.66 0.82 -3.53
N ALA A 82 -3.85 0.07 -4.28
CA ALA A 82 -2.92 0.64 -5.25
C ALA A 82 -3.63 1.47 -6.33
N ALA A 83 -4.76 0.99 -6.85
CA ALA A 83 -5.58 1.72 -7.81
C ALA A 83 -6.16 3.01 -7.19
N PHE A 84 -6.69 2.91 -5.97
CA PHE A 84 -7.18 4.07 -5.21
C PHE A 84 -6.10 5.13 -5.00
N LEU A 85 -4.91 4.73 -4.53
CA LEU A 85 -3.78 5.64 -4.33
C LEU A 85 -3.35 6.32 -5.64
N GLY A 86 -3.39 5.60 -6.77
CA GLY A 86 -3.13 6.18 -8.08
C GLY A 86 -4.15 7.24 -8.47
N GLY A 87 -5.45 6.97 -8.28
CA GLY A 87 -6.51 7.95 -8.54
C GLY A 87 -6.38 9.20 -7.66
N VAL A 88 -6.04 9.03 -6.38
CA VAL A 88 -5.81 10.14 -5.44
C VAL A 88 -4.49 10.87 -5.72
N LEU A 89 -3.45 10.22 -6.23
CA LEU A 89 -2.19 10.94 -6.52
C LEU A 89 -2.28 11.73 -7.83
N CYS A 90 -2.99 11.20 -8.83
CA CYS A 90 -3.22 11.86 -10.12
C CYS A 90 -4.39 12.85 -10.10
N GLY A 91 -5.14 12.96 -8.99
CA GLY A 91 -6.40 13.71 -8.93
C GLY A 91 -6.32 15.20 -9.22
N GLN A 92 -5.15 15.83 -9.04
CA GLN A 92 -4.91 17.24 -9.41
C GLN A 92 -4.46 17.41 -10.87
N GLN A 93 -4.13 16.32 -11.58
CA GLN A 93 -3.73 16.35 -12.98
C GLN A 93 -4.95 16.27 -13.89
N LEU A 94 -5.56 17.43 -14.17
CA LEU A 94 -6.77 17.50 -15.00
C LEU A 94 -6.53 17.16 -16.48
N ASP A 95 -5.28 17.16 -16.94
CA ASP A 95 -4.89 16.75 -18.29
C ASP A 95 -4.93 15.22 -18.48
N VAL A 96 -5.02 14.47 -17.39
CA VAL A 96 -5.09 13.00 -17.38
C VAL A 96 -6.55 12.58 -17.31
N VAL A 97 -7.25 12.64 -18.45
CA VAL A 97 -8.58 12.02 -18.56
C VAL A 97 -8.38 10.51 -18.53
N CYS A 98 -8.75 9.88 -17.41
CA CYS A 98 -8.75 8.42 -17.30
C CYS A 98 -10.02 7.84 -17.93
N GLU A 99 -9.80 7.08 -19.00
CA GLU A 99 -10.75 6.18 -19.68
C GLU A 99 -11.68 6.79 -20.73
N LYS A 100 -11.75 6.06 -21.85
CA LYS A 100 -12.19 6.49 -23.18
C LYS A 100 -13.71 6.56 -23.37
N GLU A 101 -14.55 6.36 -22.36
CA GLU A 101 -16.01 6.26 -22.62
C GLU A 101 -16.93 7.03 -21.66
N ASN A 102 -16.44 7.80 -20.66
CA ASN A 102 -17.40 8.48 -19.76
C ASN A 102 -16.96 9.76 -19.02
N LYS A 103 -15.94 10.49 -19.50
CA LYS A 103 -15.44 11.73 -18.82
C LYS A 103 -15.19 11.55 -17.30
N VAL A 104 -14.82 10.34 -16.87
CA VAL A 104 -14.55 10.05 -15.45
C VAL A 104 -13.15 10.54 -15.12
N THR A 105 -13.02 11.26 -14.02
CA THR A 105 -11.74 11.83 -13.59
C THR A 105 -11.02 10.85 -12.67
N PRO A 106 -9.68 10.97 -12.48
CA PRO A 106 -8.95 10.10 -11.56
C PRO A 106 -9.56 10.06 -10.14
N LEU A 107 -10.08 11.18 -9.62
CA LEU A 107 -10.75 11.23 -8.32
C LEU A 107 -12.12 10.53 -8.32
N MET A 108 -12.89 10.64 -9.40
CA MET A 108 -14.17 9.93 -9.53
C MET A 108 -13.95 8.41 -9.58
N SER A 109 -12.93 7.95 -10.30
CA SER A 109 -12.52 6.54 -10.26
C SER A 109 -12.06 6.12 -8.86
N ALA A 110 -11.29 6.98 -8.16
CA ALA A 110 -10.88 6.73 -6.79
C ALA A 110 -12.07 6.57 -5.83
N ILE A 111 -13.14 7.36 -6.00
CA ILE A 111 -14.37 7.24 -5.21
C ILE A 111 -14.99 5.85 -5.37
N ASN A 112 -15.20 5.40 -6.61
CA ASN A 112 -15.76 4.07 -6.88
C ASN A 112 -14.94 2.97 -6.19
N VAL A 113 -13.61 3.05 -6.29
CA VAL A 113 -12.73 2.05 -5.66
C VAL A 113 -12.80 2.13 -4.14
N TRP A 114 -12.82 3.35 -3.57
CA TRP A 114 -12.87 3.60 -2.13
C TRP A 114 -14.13 2.99 -1.49
N GLU A 115 -15.30 3.11 -2.13
CA GLU A 115 -16.52 2.48 -1.64
C GLU A 115 -16.39 0.96 -1.51
N THR A 116 -15.67 0.31 -2.44
CA THR A 116 -15.41 -1.13 -2.35
C THR A 116 -14.41 -1.52 -1.26
N LEU A 117 -13.72 -0.55 -0.66
CA LEU A 117 -12.78 -0.73 0.44
C LEU A 117 -13.43 -0.56 1.81
N LYS A 118 -14.74 -0.30 1.90
CA LYS A 118 -15.45 -0.08 3.17
C LYS A 118 -15.20 -1.15 4.24
N GLU A 119 -15.16 -2.42 3.86
CA GLU A 119 -14.87 -3.54 4.77
C GLU A 119 -13.37 -3.68 5.11
N THR A 120 -12.51 -3.10 4.28
CA THR A 120 -11.05 -3.11 4.46
C THR A 120 -10.59 -2.01 5.42
N VAL A 121 -11.36 -0.91 5.53
CA VAL A 121 -11.09 0.19 6.46
C VAL A 121 -11.67 -0.16 7.84
N PRO A 122 -10.84 -0.37 8.88
CA PRO A 122 -11.36 -0.72 10.21
C PRO A 122 -12.17 0.41 10.84
N ASP A 123 -11.71 1.66 10.64
CA ASP A 123 -12.35 2.86 11.19
C ASP A 123 -13.38 3.44 10.22
N GLN A 124 -14.67 3.29 10.54
CA GLN A 124 -15.76 3.82 9.74
C GLN A 124 -15.82 5.35 9.74
N THR A 125 -15.29 6.01 10.78
CA THR A 125 -15.22 7.48 10.82
C THR A 125 -14.15 8.00 9.86
N LEU A 126 -13.01 7.30 9.77
CA LEU A 126 -11.99 7.56 8.76
C LEU A 126 -12.52 7.32 7.35
N HIS A 127 -13.25 6.21 7.12
CA HIS A 127 -13.88 5.94 5.83
C HIS A 127 -14.80 7.09 5.39
N SER A 128 -15.70 7.53 6.28
CA SER A 128 -16.63 8.64 6.02
C SER A 128 -15.92 9.97 5.77
N SER A 129 -14.85 10.24 6.52
CA SER A 129 -14.02 11.46 6.37
C SER A 129 -13.34 11.49 5.01
N VAL A 130 -12.70 10.39 4.60
CA VAL A 130 -12.07 10.26 3.28
C VAL A 130 -13.11 10.37 2.16
N SER A 131 -14.28 9.72 2.29
CA SER A 131 -15.37 9.85 1.31
C SER A 131 -15.81 11.31 1.13
N THR A 132 -16.02 12.02 2.24
CA THR A 132 -16.40 13.44 2.20
C THR A 132 -15.34 14.29 1.52
N LEU A 133 -14.06 14.07 1.84
CA LEU A 133 -12.94 14.79 1.22
C LEU A 133 -12.82 14.48 -0.28
N LEU A 134 -13.02 13.21 -0.69
CA LEU A 134 -13.02 12.83 -2.10
C LEU A 134 -14.15 13.51 -2.88
N TYR A 135 -15.37 13.59 -2.32
CA TYR A 135 -16.50 14.29 -2.95
C TYR A 135 -16.24 15.78 -3.11
N VAL A 136 -15.68 16.42 -2.07
CA VAL A 136 -15.34 17.85 -2.18
C VAL A 136 -14.24 18.05 -3.22
N GLN A 137 -13.20 17.22 -3.19
CA GLN A 137 -12.05 17.40 -4.08
C GLN A 137 -12.32 17.02 -5.52
N SER A 138 -13.22 16.07 -5.81
CA SER A 138 -13.60 15.75 -7.20
C SER A 138 -14.29 16.90 -7.93
N VAL A 139 -14.95 17.81 -7.19
CA VAL A 139 -15.49 19.07 -7.71
C VAL A 139 -14.46 20.21 -7.57
N GLY A 140 -13.76 20.26 -6.44
CA GLY A 140 -12.89 21.35 -6.04
C GLY A 140 -11.72 21.61 -6.97
N VAL A 141 -11.05 20.55 -7.43
CA VAL A 141 -9.91 20.67 -8.34
C VAL A 141 -10.28 21.39 -9.65
N PHE A 142 -11.52 21.25 -10.12
CA PHE A 142 -12.02 21.95 -11.31
C PHE A 142 -12.30 23.42 -11.02
N LEU A 143 -12.88 23.73 -9.86
CA LEU A 143 -13.13 25.10 -9.45
C LEU A 143 -11.81 25.87 -9.33
N GLU A 144 -10.79 25.29 -8.68
CA GLU A 144 -9.45 25.89 -8.53
C GLU A 144 -8.79 26.22 -9.89
N LYS A 145 -9.15 25.51 -10.95
CA LYS A 145 -8.66 25.70 -12.32
C LYS A 145 -9.60 26.56 -13.19
N GLY A 146 -10.67 27.11 -12.62
CA GLY A 146 -11.67 27.91 -13.33
C GLY A 146 -12.58 27.10 -14.26
N GLN A 147 -12.54 25.76 -14.20
CA GLN A 147 -13.30 24.87 -15.07
C GLN A 147 -14.70 24.58 -14.48
N THR A 148 -15.54 25.61 -14.34
CA THR A 148 -16.86 25.50 -13.70
C THR A 148 -17.80 24.50 -14.38
N ALA A 149 -17.75 24.36 -15.70
CA ALA A 149 -18.54 23.37 -16.44
C ALA A 149 -18.15 21.92 -16.07
N MET A 150 -16.86 21.64 -15.89
CA MET A 150 -16.37 20.33 -15.46
C MET A 150 -16.70 20.08 -13.99
N ALA A 151 -16.62 21.11 -13.14
CA ALA A 151 -17.06 21.03 -11.74
C ALA A 151 -18.55 20.67 -11.62
N SER A 152 -19.40 21.27 -12.45
CA SER A 152 -20.82 20.95 -12.53
C SER A 152 -21.06 19.51 -13.00
N THR A 153 -20.32 19.05 -14.01
CA THR A 153 -20.39 17.66 -14.49
C THR A 153 -19.98 16.66 -13.40
N ALA A 154 -18.90 16.95 -12.68
CA ALA A 154 -18.44 16.12 -11.57
C ALA A 154 -19.49 16.06 -10.44
N LEU A 155 -20.13 17.18 -10.10
CA LEU A 155 -21.19 17.22 -9.09
C LEU A 155 -22.43 16.41 -9.53
N MET A 156 -22.90 16.56 -10.76
CA MET A 156 -24.02 15.76 -11.27
C MET A 156 -23.71 14.27 -11.21
N TRP A 157 -22.51 13.88 -11.64
CA TRP A 157 -22.08 12.49 -11.57
C TRP A 157 -22.09 11.96 -10.13
N LEU A 158 -21.64 12.77 -9.16
CA LEU A 158 -21.69 12.37 -7.75
C LEU A 158 -23.13 12.18 -7.28
N GLU A 159 -24.05 13.08 -7.63
CA GLU A 159 -25.46 13.00 -7.21
C GLU A 159 -26.20 11.81 -7.84
N GLU A 160 -25.82 11.43 -9.06
CA GLU A 160 -26.37 10.27 -9.77
C GLU A 160 -25.80 8.94 -9.29
N LYS A 161 -24.48 8.87 -9.04
CA LYS A 161 -23.77 7.61 -8.76
C LYS A 161 -23.59 7.33 -7.27
N HIS A 162 -23.60 8.37 -6.44
CA HIS A 162 -23.28 8.25 -5.02
C HIS A 162 -24.32 8.97 -4.14
N CYS A 163 -24.59 8.41 -2.96
CA CYS A 163 -25.48 9.04 -1.98
C CYS A 163 -24.73 10.12 -1.19
N ILE A 164 -24.45 11.27 -1.82
CA ILE A 164 -23.82 12.40 -1.13
C ILE A 164 -24.76 12.95 -0.03
N PRO A 165 -24.24 13.32 1.15
CA PRO A 165 -25.04 14.03 2.15
C PRO A 165 -25.67 15.31 1.59
N LYS A 166 -26.98 15.52 1.81
CA LYS A 166 -27.74 16.65 1.23
C LYS A 166 -27.12 18.01 1.55
N ASN A 167 -26.64 18.19 2.78
CA ASN A 167 -25.98 19.42 3.21
C ASN A 167 -24.66 19.70 2.45
N LEU A 168 -23.97 18.63 2.03
CA LEU A 168 -22.75 18.73 1.24
C LEU A 168 -23.08 19.06 -0.22
N SER A 169 -24.05 18.35 -0.81
CA SER A 169 -24.54 18.63 -2.18
C SER A 169 -24.94 20.10 -2.33
N VAL A 170 -25.82 20.64 -1.47
CA VAL A 170 -26.25 22.05 -1.54
C VAL A 170 -25.08 23.05 -1.46
N LYS A 171 -24.08 22.77 -0.61
CA LYS A 171 -22.87 23.60 -0.50
C LYS A 171 -22.04 23.55 -1.79
N LEU A 172 -21.82 22.35 -2.35
CA LEU A 172 -21.09 22.19 -3.60
C LEU A 172 -21.82 22.85 -4.78
N SER A 173 -23.14 22.71 -4.89
CA SER A 173 -23.94 23.39 -5.92
C SER A 173 -23.79 24.92 -5.83
N THR A 174 -23.79 25.46 -4.61
CA THR A 174 -23.61 26.90 -4.38
C THR A 174 -22.20 27.36 -4.80
N LEU A 175 -21.17 26.58 -4.49
CA LEU A 175 -19.79 26.89 -4.89
C LEU A 175 -19.60 26.81 -6.41
N VAL A 176 -20.17 25.80 -7.05
CA VAL A 176 -20.14 25.64 -8.52
C VAL A 176 -20.85 26.80 -9.21
N ALA A 177 -22.03 27.21 -8.72
CA ALA A 177 -22.79 28.31 -9.29
C ALA A 177 -22.07 29.67 -9.17
N ARG A 178 -21.35 29.88 -8.05
CA ARG A 178 -20.60 31.12 -7.80
C ARG A 178 -19.20 31.13 -8.42
N GLY A 179 -18.64 29.97 -8.75
CA GLY A 179 -17.24 29.83 -9.15
C GLY A 179 -16.25 30.21 -8.04
N ASP A 180 -16.66 30.18 -6.77
CA ASP A 180 -15.86 30.65 -5.64
C ASP A 180 -14.88 29.57 -5.17
N THR A 181 -13.59 29.81 -5.38
CA THR A 181 -12.48 28.91 -5.02
C THR A 181 -11.90 29.18 -3.63
N TYR A 182 -12.17 30.35 -3.04
CA TYR A 182 -11.53 30.80 -1.80
C TYR A 182 -12.44 30.72 -0.58
N HIS A 183 -13.61 30.09 -0.74
CA HIS A 183 -14.55 29.88 0.35
C HIS A 183 -13.89 29.11 1.52
N PRO A 184 -14.08 29.51 2.80
CA PRO A 184 -13.49 28.84 3.97
C PRO A 184 -13.73 27.33 4.05
N PHE A 185 -14.83 26.88 3.43
CA PHE A 185 -15.13 25.46 3.23
C PHE A 185 -14.04 24.71 2.46
N MET A 186 -13.56 25.26 1.32
CA MET A 186 -12.52 24.63 0.49
C MET A 186 -11.20 24.51 1.24
N ARG A 187 -10.90 25.49 2.10
CA ARG A 187 -9.73 25.47 2.99
C ARG A 187 -9.81 24.33 4.02
N ASN A 188 -10.98 24.10 4.61
CA ASN A 188 -11.18 23.04 5.61
C ASN A 188 -11.19 21.64 4.98
N PHE A 189 -11.63 21.53 3.72
CA PHE A 189 -11.65 20.28 2.96
C PHE A 189 -10.56 20.26 1.90
N SER A 190 -9.33 20.64 2.26
CA SER A 190 -8.23 20.78 1.29
C SER A 190 -7.75 19.43 0.74
N TYR A 191 -7.11 19.47 -0.44
CA TYR A 191 -6.47 18.28 -1.02
C TYR A 191 -5.38 17.72 -0.11
N GLN A 192 -4.64 18.59 0.58
CA GLN A 192 -3.65 18.16 1.56
C GLN A 192 -4.30 17.36 2.69
N HIS A 193 -5.47 17.79 3.18
CA HIS A 193 -6.18 17.06 4.21
C HIS A 193 -6.69 15.69 3.72
N LEU A 194 -7.11 15.59 2.45
CA LEU A 194 -7.37 14.31 1.81
C LEU A 194 -6.14 13.39 1.85
N LEU A 195 -4.97 13.89 1.44
CA LEU A 195 -3.72 13.12 1.45
C LEU A 195 -3.34 12.67 2.87
N GLU A 196 -3.50 13.53 3.88
CA GLU A 196 -3.26 13.22 5.29
C GLU A 196 -4.17 12.08 5.78
N LYS A 197 -5.48 12.15 5.49
CA LYS A 197 -6.43 11.10 5.87
C LYS A 197 -6.18 9.77 5.14
N VAL A 198 -5.78 9.82 3.88
CA VAL A 198 -5.37 8.61 3.14
C VAL A 198 -4.08 8.02 3.71
N ARG A 199 -3.12 8.83 4.18
CA ARG A 199 -1.92 8.34 4.87
C ARG A 199 -2.27 7.67 6.19
N GLU A 200 -3.19 8.25 6.97
CA GLU A 200 -3.73 7.64 8.20
C GLU A 200 -4.37 6.27 7.92
N PHE A 201 -5.12 6.14 6.82
CA PHE A 201 -5.62 4.85 6.35
C PHE A 201 -4.50 3.87 6.03
N LEU A 202 -3.45 4.29 5.32
CA LEU A 202 -2.33 3.41 5.01
C LEU A 202 -1.56 2.97 6.26
N ASP A 203 -1.41 3.86 7.24
CA ASP A 203 -0.74 3.54 8.50
C ASP A 203 -1.54 2.49 9.28
N THR A 204 -2.86 2.66 9.39
CA THR A 204 -3.74 1.68 10.03
C THR A 204 -3.82 0.36 9.27
N PHE A 205 -3.86 0.39 7.94
CA PHE A 205 -3.89 -0.83 7.10
C PHE A 205 -2.58 -1.62 7.16
N LEU A 206 -1.44 -0.93 7.28
CA LEU A 206 -0.12 -1.56 7.36
C LEU A 206 0.27 -1.92 8.80
N ALA A 207 -0.35 -1.30 9.80
CA ALA A 207 -0.15 -1.64 11.20
C ALA A 207 -0.53 -3.11 11.47
N GLY A 208 0.28 -3.79 12.28
CA GLY A 208 0.04 -5.19 12.67
C GLY A 208 0.34 -6.23 11.58
N LYS A 209 0.70 -5.83 10.35
CA LYS A 209 1.14 -6.77 9.32
C LYS A 209 2.60 -7.15 9.53
N PRO A 210 2.98 -8.43 9.32
CA PRO A 210 4.37 -8.83 9.41
C PRO A 210 5.20 -8.05 8.37
N PRO A 211 6.48 -7.75 8.67
CA PRO A 211 7.33 -7.07 7.71
C PRO A 211 7.47 -7.93 6.46
N ASP A 212 7.42 -7.31 5.28
CA ASP A 212 7.59 -8.02 4.02
C ASP A 212 8.90 -8.82 3.98
N PHE A 213 8.83 -10.03 3.42
CA PHE A 213 9.95 -10.97 3.40
C PHE A 213 11.21 -10.40 2.72
N LEU A 214 11.05 -9.65 1.63
CA LEU A 214 12.19 -9.05 0.92
C LEU A 214 12.78 -7.90 1.75
N LEU A 215 11.95 -7.12 2.44
CA LEU A 215 12.44 -6.12 3.40
C LEU A 215 13.15 -6.75 4.61
N GLN A 216 12.91 -8.03 4.89
CA GLN A 216 13.61 -8.77 5.95
C GLN A 216 15.00 -9.28 5.55
N LYS A 217 15.39 -9.20 4.27
CA LYS A 217 16.70 -9.69 3.83
C LYS A 217 17.84 -8.78 4.31
N TRP A 218 18.98 -9.41 4.59
CA TRP A 218 20.23 -8.73 4.91
C TRP A 218 20.88 -8.26 3.62
N THR A 219 21.17 -6.97 3.54
CA THR A 219 21.92 -6.41 2.41
C THR A 219 23.42 -6.48 2.69
N TYR A 220 24.21 -6.41 1.63
CA TYR A 220 25.67 -6.33 1.75
C TYR A 220 26.10 -5.21 2.69
N ASP A 221 25.51 -4.02 2.57
CA ASP A 221 25.83 -2.88 3.45
C ASP A 221 25.55 -3.17 4.92
N MET A 222 24.47 -3.88 5.24
CA MET A 222 24.19 -4.28 6.62
C MET A 222 25.23 -5.27 7.13
N ASP A 223 25.67 -6.21 6.29
CA ASP A 223 26.75 -7.13 6.67
C ASP A 223 28.06 -6.38 6.89
N GLN A 224 28.35 -5.34 6.10
CA GLN A 224 29.51 -4.47 6.31
C GLN A 224 29.39 -3.66 7.60
N CYS A 225 28.23 -3.07 7.90
CA CYS A 225 27.97 -2.39 9.17
C CYS A 225 28.15 -3.34 10.35
N LEU A 226 27.65 -4.58 10.25
CA LEU A 226 27.81 -5.59 11.30
C LEU A 226 29.28 -5.95 11.52
N ARG A 227 30.05 -6.16 10.44
CA ARG A 227 31.49 -6.43 10.52
C ARG A 227 32.27 -5.29 11.16
N ARG A 228 32.01 -4.05 10.73
CA ARG A 228 32.64 -2.84 11.32
C ARG A 228 32.23 -2.65 12.77
N GLY A 229 30.97 -2.90 13.09
CA GLY A 229 30.44 -2.85 14.45
C GLY A 229 31.13 -3.85 15.36
N VAL A 230 31.28 -5.11 14.93
CA VAL A 230 32.01 -6.15 15.68
C VAL A 230 33.49 -5.80 15.82
N TRP A 231 34.12 -5.27 14.77
CA TRP A 231 35.53 -4.84 14.84
C TRP A 231 35.72 -3.67 15.83
N LYS A 232 34.80 -2.71 15.84
CA LYS A 232 34.86 -1.52 16.71
C LYS A 232 34.51 -1.81 18.17
N HIS A 233 33.45 -2.58 18.41
CA HIS A 233 32.86 -2.76 19.74
C HIS A 233 33.12 -4.15 20.34
N GLY A 234 33.57 -5.11 19.55
CA GLY A 234 33.67 -6.52 19.95
C GLY A 234 32.36 -7.31 19.75
N GLU A 235 32.50 -8.62 19.61
CA GLU A 235 31.35 -9.54 19.50
C GLU A 235 30.50 -9.51 20.78
N GLY A 236 29.16 -9.54 20.63
CA GLY A 236 28.22 -9.51 21.77
C GLY A 236 27.67 -8.13 22.07
N ASN A 237 28.35 -7.06 21.65
CA ASN A 237 27.95 -5.67 21.88
C ASN A 237 26.92 -5.14 20.85
N TRP A 238 25.88 -5.94 20.58
CA TRP A 238 24.88 -5.67 19.55
C TRP A 238 24.10 -4.37 19.78
N ARG A 239 23.83 -4.04 21.05
CA ARG A 239 23.11 -2.80 21.41
C ARG A 239 23.90 -1.56 20.99
N LEU A 240 25.22 -1.54 21.20
CA LEU A 240 26.08 -0.43 20.76
C LEU A 240 26.11 -0.34 19.23
N MET A 241 26.15 -1.47 18.54
CA MET A 241 26.10 -1.48 17.06
C MET A 241 24.77 -0.95 16.52
N LEU A 242 23.65 -1.24 17.17
CA LEU A 242 22.34 -0.70 16.78
C LEU A 242 22.23 0.82 16.99
N LEU A 243 23.04 1.40 17.88
CA LEU A 243 23.13 2.86 18.04
C LEU A 243 24.03 3.48 16.97
N ASP A 244 25.13 2.82 16.63
CA ASP A 244 26.12 3.34 15.69
C ASP A 244 25.71 3.21 14.22
N TYR A 245 24.90 2.21 13.87
CA TYR A 245 24.56 1.90 12.49
C TYR A 245 23.07 1.68 12.29
N ASN A 246 22.57 2.10 11.12
CA ASN A 246 21.18 1.86 10.74
C ASN A 246 20.98 0.45 10.17
N PHE A 247 20.48 -0.46 11.00
CA PHE A 247 20.08 -1.81 10.59
C PHE A 247 18.60 -1.91 10.20
N ARG A 248 17.93 -0.80 9.82
CA ARG A 248 16.54 -0.79 9.33
C ARG A 248 15.55 -1.56 10.23
N GLY A 249 15.64 -1.33 11.54
CA GLY A 249 14.73 -1.93 12.53
C GLY A 249 15.07 -3.36 12.96
N ARG A 250 16.25 -3.89 12.64
CA ARG A 250 16.72 -5.18 13.17
C ARG A 250 16.99 -5.10 14.67
N THR A 251 16.87 -6.25 15.34
CA THR A 251 17.12 -6.38 16.78
C THR A 251 18.49 -6.99 17.06
N GLY A 252 18.97 -6.85 18.30
CA GLY A 252 20.27 -7.41 18.70
C GLY A 252 20.36 -8.93 18.51
N THR A 253 19.24 -9.64 18.69
CA THR A 253 19.13 -11.07 18.38
C THR A 253 19.35 -11.35 16.90
N MET A 254 18.76 -10.55 16.01
CA MET A 254 18.97 -10.70 14.56
C MET A 254 20.42 -10.45 14.15
N LEU A 255 21.09 -9.46 14.76
CA LEU A 255 22.51 -9.18 14.53
C LEU A 255 23.38 -10.37 14.98
N LYS A 256 23.12 -10.89 16.18
CA LYS A 256 23.81 -12.07 16.71
C LYS A 256 23.69 -13.27 15.78
N ASP A 257 22.47 -13.58 15.33
CA ASP A 257 22.24 -14.74 14.47
C ASP A 257 22.82 -14.54 13.07
N ARG A 258 22.76 -13.33 12.51
CA ARG A 258 23.45 -13.01 11.25
C ARG A 258 24.97 -13.14 11.39
N TRP A 259 25.56 -12.68 12.49
CA TRP A 259 27.00 -12.80 12.74
C TRP A 259 27.46 -14.25 12.77
N ARG A 260 26.68 -15.16 13.37
CA ARG A 260 26.97 -16.60 13.38
C ARG A 260 27.04 -17.19 11.96
N ILE A 261 26.16 -16.75 11.06
CA ILE A 261 26.19 -17.16 9.65
C ILE A 261 27.46 -16.63 8.97
N LEU A 262 27.72 -15.33 9.08
CA LEU A 262 28.89 -14.70 8.47
C LEU A 262 30.20 -15.37 8.93
N LYS A 263 30.29 -15.74 10.22
CA LYS A 263 31.43 -16.49 10.79
C LYS A 263 31.67 -17.84 10.10
N ARG A 264 30.61 -18.60 9.81
CA ARG A 264 30.73 -19.89 9.12
C ARG A 264 31.23 -19.69 7.69
N ASP A 265 30.73 -18.67 7.00
CA ASP A 265 31.14 -18.36 5.62
C ASP A 265 32.63 -17.97 5.53
N PHE A 266 33.21 -17.41 6.60
CA PHE A 266 34.64 -17.13 6.67
C PHE A 266 35.49 -18.37 6.91
N GLN A 267 34.99 -19.32 7.69
CA GLN A 267 35.71 -20.55 8.04
C GLN A 267 35.68 -21.59 6.92
N ALA A 268 34.72 -21.49 6.00
CA ALA A 268 34.58 -22.36 4.84
C ALA A 268 35.35 -21.89 3.59
N ARG A 269 36.06 -20.77 3.69
CA ARG A 269 36.93 -20.21 2.62
C ARG A 269 38.39 -20.33 3.04
#